data_AF-A0A496SSD1-F1
#
_entry.id   AF-A0A496SSD1-F1
#
_cell.length_a   1.000
_cell.length_b   1.000
_cell.length_c   1.000
_cell.angle_alpha   90.00
_cell.angle_beta   90.00
_cell.angle_gamma   90.00
#
_symmetry.space_group_name_H-M   'P 1'
#
loop_
_entity.id
_entity.type
_entity.pdbx_description
1 polymer ?
#
loop_
_entity_poly.entity_id
_entity_poly.type
_entity_poly.pdbx_seq_one_letter_code
_entity_poly.pdbx_strand_id
1 'polypeptide(L)' 'ARVLLEAGACRLIADRELNGRRLATIIRELLNNKRELQQMAENSRKLARPRAAELIVSTMIKNGLI' A
#
# COMPACT_ATOMS: atom_id res chain seq x y z
N ALA A 1 6.50 -2.35 1.96
CA ALA A 1 6.09 -1.26 2.89
C ALA A 1 6.59 0.12 2.46
N ARG A 2 7.90 0.31 2.24
CA ARG A 2 8.51 1.63 1.94
C ARG A 2 7.83 2.43 0.82
N VAL A 3 7.59 1.80 -0.33
CA VAL A 3 6.92 2.45 -1.48
C VAL A 3 5.51 2.95 -1.14
N LEU A 4 4.76 2.22 -0.31
CA LEU A 4 3.42 2.64 0.13
C LEU A 4 3.51 3.84 1.07
N LEU A 5 4.48 3.82 1.99
CA LEU A 5 4.68 4.91 2.95
C LEU A 5 5.10 6.20 2.25
N GLU A 6 6.08 6.11 1.34
CA GLU A 6 6.58 7.26 0.55
C GLU A 6 5.48 7.84 -0.36
N ALA A 7 4.58 7.01 -0.88
CA ALA A 7 3.42 7.46 -1.64
C ALA A 7 2.27 8.01 -0.77
N GLY A 8 2.38 7.99 0.56
CA GLY A 8 1.29 8.37 1.46
C GLY A 8 0.07 7.45 1.35
N ALA A 9 0.28 6.19 0.98
CA ALA A 9 -0.74 5.16 0.81
C ALA A 9 -0.95 4.31 2.08
N CYS A 10 -0.05 4.42 3.07
CA CYS A 10 -0.18 3.74 4.36
C CYS A 10 0.39 4.55 5.52
N ARG A 11 0.01 4.19 6.75
CA ARG A 11 0.76 4.52 7.96
C ARG A 11 1.64 3.32 8.34
N LEU A 12 2.86 3.60 8.80
CA LEU A 12 3.78 2.59 9.29
C LEU A 12 3.79 2.57 10.82
N ILE A 13 3.72 1.38 11.40
CA ILE A 13 4.02 1.15 12.82
C ILE A 13 5.32 0.35 12.86
N ALA A 14 6.33 0.85 13.56
CA ALA A 14 7.56 0.08 13.75
C ALA A 14 7.27 -1.17 14.61
N ASP A 15 7.88 -2.30 14.30
CA ASP A 15 7.63 -3.57 15.02
C ASP A 15 7.79 -3.43 16.54
N ARG A 16 8.85 -2.74 16.99
CA ARG A 16 9.11 -2.47 18.41
C ARG A 16 8.01 -1.64 19.10
N GLU A 17 7.20 -0.93 18.33
CA GLU A 17 6.09 -0.07 18.79
C GLU A 17 4.72 -0.73 18.56
N LEU A 18 4.68 -1.88 17.88
CA LEU A 18 3.45 -2.58 17.55
C LEU A 18 2.89 -3.29 18.79
N ASN A 19 1.97 -2.62 19.45
CA ASN A 19 1.19 -3.16 20.56
C ASN A 19 -0.29 -2.75 20.42
N GLY A 20 -1.17 -3.43 21.18
CA GLY A 20 -2.61 -3.23 21.08
C GLY A 20 -3.05 -1.78 21.31
N ARG A 21 -2.43 -1.07 22.26
CA ARG A 21 -2.75 0.34 22.53
C ARG A 21 -2.36 1.22 21.35
N ARG A 22 -1.13 1.08 20.83
CA ARG A 22 -0.65 1.88 19.70
C ARG A 22 -1.49 1.64 18.44
N LEU A 23 -1.81 0.38 18.15
CA LEU A 23 -2.64 0.00 17.02
C LEU A 23 -4.05 0.60 17.14
N ALA A 24 -4.71 0.46 18.30
CA ALA A 24 -6.05 0.98 18.53
C ALA A 24 -6.13 2.50 18.42
N THR A 25 -5.09 3.22 18.85
CA THR A 25 -5.00 4.68 18.66
C THR A 25 -4.95 5.04 17.18
N ILE A 26 -4.07 4.41 16.40
CA ILE A 26 -3.92 4.72 14.97
C ILE A 26 -5.21 4.39 14.20
N ILE A 27 -5.86 3.26 14.48
CA ILE A 27 -7.14 2.92 13.86
C ILE A 27 -8.19 4.00 14.17
N ARG A 28 -8.31 4.44 15.43
CA ARG A 28 -9.27 5.49 15.81
C ARG A 28 -8.97 6.83 15.14
N GLU A 29 -7.70 7.22 15.06
CA GLU A 29 -7.28 8.44 14.34
C GLU A 29 -7.70 8.39 12.86
N LEU A 30 -7.46 7.26 12.19
CA LEU A 30 -7.83 7.08 10.78
C LEU A 30 -9.36 7.08 10.60
N LEU A 31 -10.11 6.38 11.45
CA LEU A 31 -11.58 6.36 11.40
C LEU A 31 -12.18 7.75 11.58
N ASN A 32 -11.56 8.59 12.40
CA ASN A 32 -12.00 9.97 12.64
C ASN A 32 -11.51 10.96 11.57
N ASN A 33 -10.64 10.55 10.65
CA ASN A 33 -10.11 11.38 9.57
C ASN A 33 -10.44 10.80 8.19
N LYS A 34 -11.70 10.92 7.79
CA LYS A 34 -12.20 10.42 6.49
C LYS A 34 -11.40 10.95 5.29
N ARG A 35 -10.92 12.20 5.36
CA ARG A 35 -10.11 12.82 4.31
C ARG A 35 -8.78 12.09 4.11
N GLU A 36 -8.11 11.75 5.21
CA GLU A 36 -6.85 11.01 5.15
C GLU A 36 -7.04 9.60 4.58
N LEU A 37 -8.11 8.89 5.00
CA LEU A 37 -8.45 7.59 4.43
C LEU A 37 -8.71 7.64 2.92
N GLN A 38 -9.41 8.68 2.45
CA GLN A 38 -9.65 8.90 1.01
C GLN A 38 -8.33 9.14 0.28
N GLN A 39 -7.46 9.98 0.81
CA GLN A 39 -6.16 10.26 0.20
C GLN A 39 -5.27 9.01 0.12
N MET A 40 -5.24 8.21 1.19
CA MET A 40 -4.53 6.93 1.22
C MET A 40 -5.08 5.94 0.18
N ALA A 41 -6.40 5.88 0.02
CA ALA A 41 -7.04 5.02 -0.98
C ALA A 41 -6.70 5.46 -2.41
N GLU A 42 -6.74 6.76 -2.70
CA GLU A 42 -6.33 7.31 -4.00
C GLU A 42 -4.87 7.00 -4.32
N ASN A 43 -3.97 7.21 -3.35
CA ASN A 43 -2.55 6.96 -3.52
C ASN A 43 -2.26 5.46 -3.70
N SER A 44 -2.99 4.60 -2.98
CA SER A 44 -2.92 3.14 -3.17
C SER A 44 -3.33 2.73 -4.58
N ARG A 45 -4.39 3.34 -5.13
CA ARG A 45 -4.84 3.06 -6.52
C ARG A 45 -3.80 3.48 -7.56
N LYS A 46 -3.12 4.61 -7.36
CA LYS A 46 -2.04 5.07 -8.26
C LYS A 46 -0.86 4.10 -8.31
N LEU A 47 -0.60 3.37 -7.22
CA LEU A 47 0.45 2.35 -7.17
C LEU A 47 0.01 1.00 -7.75
N ALA A 48 -1.28 0.77 -7.93
CA ALA A 48 -1.78 -0.49 -8.46
C ALA A 48 -1.32 -0.70 -9.91
N ARG A 49 -0.98 -1.94 -10.25
CA ARG A 49 -0.68 -2.36 -11.63
C ARG A 49 -1.63 -3.50 -12.03
N PRO A 50 -2.87 -3.18 -12.45
CA PRO A 50 -3.91 -4.20 -12.70
C PRO A 50 -3.49 -5.28 -13.71
N ARG A 51 -2.67 -4.92 -14.70
CA ARG A 51 -2.17 -5.81 -15.76
C ARG A 51 -0.76 -6.34 -15.52
N ALA A 52 -0.28 -6.32 -14.26
CA ALA A 52 1.07 -6.78 -13.95
C ALA A 52 1.31 -8.23 -14.40
N ALA A 53 0.33 -9.12 -14.23
CA ALA A 53 0.43 -10.51 -14.66
C ALA A 53 0.60 -10.64 -16.19
N GLU A 54 -0.24 -9.94 -16.97
CA GLU A 54 -0.16 -9.91 -18.45
C GLU A 54 1.19 -9.35 -18.92
N LEU A 55 1.68 -8.30 -18.26
CA LEU A 55 2.98 -7.70 -18.55
C LEU A 55 4.12 -8.68 -18.29
N ILE A 56 4.06 -9.45 -17.20
CA ILE A 56 5.07 -10.47 -16.88
C ILE A 56 5.08 -11.55 -17.95
N VAL A 57 3.92 -12.13 -18.30
CA VAL A 57 3.83 -13.18 -19.32
C VAL A 57 4.34 -12.70 -20.67
N SER A 58 3.90 -11.52 -21.13
CA SER A 58 4.38 -10.95 -22.39
C SER A 58 5.89 -10.70 -22.40
N THR A 59 6.46 -10.31 -21.25
CA THR A 59 7.90 -10.14 -21.09
C THR A 59 8.63 -11.49 -21.14
N MET A 60 8.09 -12.54 -20.54
CA MET A 60 8.70 -13.88 -20.56
C MET A 60 8.71 -14.47 -21.97
N ILE A 61 7.60 -14.36 -22.72
CA ILE A 61 7.52 -14.77 -24.13
C ILE A 61 8.53 -14.00 -24.98
N LYS A 62 8.61 -12.66 -24.82
CA LYS A 62 9.54 -11.83 -25.58
C LYS A 62 11.01 -12.20 -25.36
N ASN A 63 11.36 -12.66 -24.16
CA ASN A 63 12.73 -13.05 -23.80
C ASN A 63 13.01 -14.55 -24.02
N GLY A 64 12.06 -15.32 -24.58
CA GLY A 64 12.24 -16.75 -24.84
C GLY A 64 12.40 -17.61 -23.59
N LEU A 65 11.87 -17.15 -22.44
CA LEU A 65 11.91 -17.89 -21.18
C LEU A 65 10.86 -19.00 -21.10
N ILE A 66 9.91 -18.99 -22.04
CA ILE A 66 8.85 -19.98 -22.29
C ILE A 66 8.43 -19.89 -23.74
#